data_AF-A0A1F8NUU7-F1
#
_entry.id   AF-A0A1F8NUU7-F1
#
_cell.length_a   1.000
_cell.length_b   1.000
_cell.length_c   1.000
_cell.angle_alpha   90.00
_cell.angle_beta   90.00
_cell.angle_gamma   90.00
#
_symmetry.space_group_name_H-M   'P 1'
#
loop_
_entity.id
_entity.type
_entity.pdbx_description
1 polymer ?
#
loop_
_entity_poly.entity_id
_entity_poly.type
_entity_poly.pdbx_seq_one_letter_code
_entity_poly.pdbx_strand_id
1 'polypeptide(L)'
;MLVSILVSGCATTTTQAPAATSIPPTPQTIILTSAPQTIIETVISEVVVTATPAPNPEAVIQGVEANAEIGFWTFWQSPTFDQYIKDTIARFNQAYPGVTVNWEDHQATFQDDLKASFAAGNAPDVINLSVSEGWVSDYASQGLLLPLDEQVPQSVKDLYFPGLWNEQLIDGVNYQFPWYQGINVYLINHQIFDQTGLTIDDFPKNWTELPALCATIKEKTGTLCDIRLTVNDLISQMVYEGNVKPISDDGTSFTFDSADAVAWLQQYVDMVMAGTVDKTVLVTDQDRVGLDLFTSG
;
A
#
# COMPACT_ATOMS: atom_id res chain seq x y z
N MET A 1 24.54 22.43 -25.16
CA MET A 1 25.51 21.69 -26.00
C MET A 1 24.92 20.30 -26.20
N LEU A 2 24.53 20.02 -27.45
CA LEU A 2 24.11 18.73 -28.04
C LEU A 2 22.93 17.96 -27.41
N VAL A 3 21.76 18.26 -27.98
CA VAL A 3 20.66 17.34 -28.27
C VAL A 3 21.12 16.32 -29.32
N SER A 4 20.78 15.04 -29.15
CA SER A 4 20.77 14.04 -30.23
C SER A 4 19.50 13.21 -30.18
N ILE A 5 18.77 13.23 -31.29
CA ILE A 5 17.59 12.41 -31.64
C ILE A 5 18.03 11.47 -32.80
N LEU A 6 17.22 10.42 -33.06
CA LEU A 6 16.98 9.70 -34.33
C LEU A 6 17.89 8.47 -34.59
N VAL A 7 17.46 7.30 -35.11
CA VAL A 7 16.26 6.86 -35.87
C VAL A 7 16.10 5.32 -35.74
N SER A 8 14.86 4.81 -35.79
CA SER A 8 14.49 3.40 -36.05
C SER A 8 14.38 3.12 -37.55
N GLY A 9 14.93 2.01 -38.05
CA GLY A 9 14.82 1.60 -39.45
C GLY A 9 14.41 0.14 -39.61
N CYS A 10 13.16 -0.10 -40.01
CA CYS A 10 12.74 -1.34 -40.67
C CYS A 10 13.04 -1.24 -42.17
N ALA A 11 13.66 -2.26 -42.75
CA ALA A 11 13.76 -2.42 -44.19
C ALA A 11 13.39 -3.85 -44.58
N THR A 12 12.23 -4.00 -45.20
CA THR A 12 11.83 -5.16 -45.99
C THR A 12 12.40 -5.02 -47.40
N THR A 13 13.07 -6.04 -47.90
CA THR A 13 13.38 -6.17 -49.35
C THR A 13 12.93 -7.53 -49.86
N THR A 14 11.87 -7.49 -50.68
CA THR A 14 11.43 -8.54 -51.59
C THR A 14 12.39 -8.65 -52.78
N THR A 15 12.84 -9.87 -53.09
CA THR A 15 13.44 -10.21 -54.39
C THR A 15 12.74 -11.44 -54.94
N GLN A 16 12.08 -11.27 -56.08
CA GLN A 16 11.36 -12.31 -56.83
C GLN A 16 12.31 -12.95 -57.86
N ALA A 17 12.27 -14.28 -57.99
CA ALA A 17 12.98 -15.07 -59.02
C ALA A 17 11.98 -15.99 -59.77
N PRO A 18 12.29 -16.40 -61.01
CA PRO A 18 11.29 -16.67 -62.05
C PRO A 18 10.67 -18.09 -62.02
N ALA A 19 9.51 -18.19 -62.68
CA ALA A 19 8.67 -19.39 -62.78
C ALA A 19 9.32 -20.54 -63.56
N ALA A 20 9.29 -21.74 -62.97
CA ALA A 20 9.57 -23.01 -63.64
C ALA A 20 8.27 -23.81 -63.78
N THR A 21 8.00 -24.30 -65.00
CA THR A 21 6.92 -25.20 -65.36
C THR A 21 7.16 -26.60 -64.78
N SER A 22 6.20 -27.14 -64.02
CA SER A 22 6.20 -28.55 -63.61
C SER A 22 4.84 -29.21 -63.85
N ILE A 23 4.91 -30.46 -64.29
CA ILE A 23 3.84 -31.37 -64.69
C ILE A 23 3.00 -31.77 -63.47
N PRO A 24 1.65 -31.91 -63.56
CA PRO A 24 0.85 -32.34 -62.42
C PRO A 24 1.13 -33.81 -62.06
N PRO A 25 1.35 -34.15 -60.77
CA PRO A 25 1.52 -35.54 -60.36
C PRO A 25 0.16 -36.26 -60.27
N THR A 26 0.17 -37.53 -60.68
CA THR A 26 -0.92 -38.50 -60.61
C THR A 26 -1.46 -38.66 -59.17
N PRO A 27 -2.78 -38.80 -58.94
CA PRO A 27 -3.30 -38.99 -57.59
C PRO A 27 -2.88 -40.35 -57.02
N GLN A 28 -2.07 -40.37 -55.97
CA GLN A 28 -1.87 -41.56 -55.14
C GLN A 28 -2.87 -41.54 -53.99
N THR A 29 -3.63 -42.62 -53.83
CA THR A 29 -4.48 -42.86 -52.67
C THR A 29 -3.58 -43.26 -51.50
N ILE A 30 -3.32 -42.33 -50.58
CA ILE A 30 -2.60 -42.62 -49.34
C ILE A 30 -3.63 -43.12 -48.32
N ILE A 31 -3.60 -44.42 -48.02
CA ILE A 31 -4.31 -44.97 -46.87
C ILE A 31 -3.52 -44.55 -45.63
N LEU A 32 -4.02 -43.54 -44.91
CA LEU A 32 -3.50 -43.16 -43.60
C LEU A 32 -4.03 -44.15 -42.56
N THR A 33 -3.22 -45.12 -42.17
CA THR A 33 -3.41 -45.83 -40.91
C THR A 33 -3.09 -44.87 -39.77
N SER A 34 -4.11 -44.37 -39.07
CA SER A 34 -3.94 -43.55 -37.87
C SER A 34 -3.31 -44.39 -36.76
N ALA A 35 -2.16 -43.96 -36.23
CA ALA A 35 -1.64 -44.48 -34.98
C ALA A 35 -2.62 -44.15 -33.83
N PRO A 36 -2.74 -45.02 -32.80
CA PRO A 36 -3.58 -44.71 -31.65
C PRO A 36 -3.07 -43.43 -30.97
N GLN A 37 -3.92 -42.40 -30.93
CA GLN A 37 -3.62 -41.18 -30.18
C GLN A 37 -3.79 -41.49 -28.69
N THR A 38 -2.70 -41.37 -27.93
CA THR A 38 -2.76 -41.34 -26.48
C THR A 38 -3.43 -40.05 -26.07
N ILE A 39 -4.72 -40.12 -25.72
CA ILE A 39 -5.41 -39.03 -25.05
C ILE A 39 -4.79 -38.95 -23.66
N ILE A 40 -3.92 -37.96 -23.43
CA ILE A 40 -3.54 -37.59 -22.07
C ILE A 40 -4.74 -36.84 -21.51
N GLU A 41 -5.61 -37.56 -20.79
CA GLU A 41 -6.55 -36.91 -19.88
C GLU A 41 -5.72 -36.12 -18.87
N THR A 42 -5.68 -34.80 -19.02
CA THR A 42 -5.30 -33.92 -17.92
C THR A 42 -6.34 -34.13 -16.83
N VAL A 43 -6.03 -35.02 -15.88
CA VAL A 43 -6.78 -35.15 -14.64
C VAL A 43 -6.59 -33.83 -13.91
N ILE A 44 -7.56 -32.92 -14.06
CA ILE A 44 -7.70 -31.77 -13.18
C ILE A 44 -8.04 -32.37 -11.82
N SER A 45 -7.03 -32.59 -11.00
CA SER A 45 -7.23 -33.00 -9.63
C SER A 45 -7.87 -31.82 -8.91
N GLU A 46 -9.19 -31.85 -8.74
CA GLU A 46 -9.89 -30.93 -7.84
C GLU A 46 -9.27 -31.09 -6.45
N VAL A 47 -8.47 -30.11 -6.05
CA VAL A 47 -8.05 -29.98 -4.66
C VAL A 47 -9.30 -29.52 -3.91
N VAL A 48 -9.95 -30.46 -3.21
CA VAL A 48 -11.02 -30.12 -2.28
C VAL A 48 -10.39 -29.45 -1.06
N VAL A 49 -10.36 -28.12 -1.09
CA VAL A 49 -9.87 -27.30 0.01
C VAL A 49 -10.94 -27.27 1.11
N THR A 50 -10.66 -27.91 2.23
CA THR A 50 -11.48 -27.77 3.44
C THR A 50 -11.02 -26.55 4.22
N ALA A 51 -11.90 -25.55 4.37
CA ALA A 51 -11.63 -24.34 5.15
C ALA A 51 -11.16 -24.68 6.58
N THR A 52 -10.10 -24.01 7.02
CA THR A 52 -9.68 -24.07 8.43
C THR A 52 -10.73 -23.36 9.29
N PRO A 53 -11.22 -23.95 10.39
CA PRO A 53 -12.24 -23.32 11.23
C PRO A 53 -11.65 -22.15 12.04
N ALA A 54 -11.63 -20.98 11.43
CA ALA A 54 -11.41 -19.68 12.03
C ALA A 54 -12.70 -18.84 11.88
N PRO A 55 -12.93 -17.77 12.66
CA PRO A 55 -14.18 -17.00 12.63
C PRO A 55 -14.52 -16.39 11.25
N ASN A 56 -13.56 -16.34 10.32
CA ASN A 56 -13.75 -16.01 8.91
C ASN A 56 -13.22 -17.17 8.06
N PRO A 57 -14.08 -17.96 7.38
CA PRO A 57 -13.61 -19.00 6.48
C PRO A 57 -12.80 -18.36 5.33
N GLU A 58 -11.63 -18.92 5.05
CA GLU A 58 -10.77 -18.49 3.94
C GLU A 58 -11.53 -18.62 2.62
N ALA A 59 -11.51 -17.58 1.79
CA ALA A 59 -12.09 -17.65 0.45
C ALA A 59 -11.29 -18.68 -0.37
N VAL A 60 -11.96 -19.74 -0.79
CA VAL A 60 -11.38 -20.79 -1.66
C VAL A 60 -11.69 -20.44 -3.10
N ILE A 61 -10.66 -20.11 -3.87
CA ILE A 61 -10.75 -19.86 -5.32
C ILE A 61 -10.51 -21.18 -6.05
N GLN A 62 -11.38 -21.50 -7.01
CA GLN A 62 -11.27 -22.68 -7.86
C GLN A 62 -10.37 -22.40 -9.08
N GLY A 63 -9.76 -23.44 -9.65
CA GLY A 63 -8.98 -23.32 -10.88
C GLY A 63 -7.55 -22.80 -10.70
N VAL A 64 -6.93 -23.12 -9.56
CA VAL A 64 -5.52 -22.80 -9.30
C VAL A 64 -4.60 -23.52 -10.28
N GLU A 65 -3.67 -22.77 -10.88
CA GLU A 65 -2.65 -23.32 -11.78
C GLU A 65 -1.74 -24.31 -11.04
N ALA A 66 -1.45 -25.45 -11.69
CA ALA A 66 -0.61 -26.48 -11.10
C ALA A 66 0.84 -25.98 -10.94
N ASN A 67 1.37 -26.06 -9.72
CA ASN A 67 2.72 -25.58 -9.36
C ASN A 67 2.91 -24.07 -9.54
N ALA A 68 1.86 -23.27 -9.38
CA ALA A 68 1.97 -21.81 -9.44
C ALA A 68 3.01 -21.28 -8.44
N GLU A 69 3.82 -20.32 -8.88
CA GLU A 69 4.71 -19.54 -8.03
C GLU A 69 4.21 -18.11 -7.95
N ILE A 70 4.16 -17.54 -6.75
CA ILE A 70 3.71 -16.18 -6.48
C ILE A 70 4.87 -15.39 -5.89
N GLY A 71 5.35 -14.36 -6.59
CA GLY A 71 6.24 -13.35 -6.04
C GLY A 71 5.47 -12.42 -5.12
N PHE A 72 5.91 -12.27 -3.87
CA PHE A 72 5.30 -11.38 -2.89
C PHE A 72 6.35 -10.46 -2.27
N TRP A 73 6.27 -9.16 -2.55
CA TRP A 73 7.19 -8.18 -1.97
C TRP A 73 6.53 -7.32 -0.89
N THR A 74 7.23 -7.15 0.23
CA THR A 74 6.84 -6.27 1.33
C THR A 74 7.79 -5.09 1.54
N PHE A 75 7.27 -4.03 2.17
CA PHE A 75 8.04 -2.83 2.51
C PHE A 75 8.15 -2.70 4.04
N TRP A 76 9.37 -2.80 4.57
CA TRP A 76 9.69 -2.66 6.01
C TRP A 76 8.92 -3.58 6.98
N GLN A 77 8.57 -4.79 6.53
CA GLN A 77 7.90 -5.75 7.41
C GLN A 77 8.89 -6.64 8.17
N SER A 78 10.08 -6.87 7.62
CA SER A 78 11.12 -7.68 8.25
C SER A 78 12.06 -6.81 9.11
N PRO A 79 12.50 -7.29 10.29
CA PRO A 79 12.23 -8.61 10.88
C PRO A 79 10.99 -8.67 11.78
N THR A 80 10.35 -7.52 12.04
CA THR A 80 9.33 -7.39 13.10
C THR A 80 8.12 -8.29 12.86
N PHE A 81 7.68 -8.45 11.61
CA PHE A 81 6.47 -9.18 11.24
C PHE A 81 6.74 -10.51 10.51
N ASP A 82 7.99 -10.98 10.52
CA ASP A 82 8.42 -12.24 9.89
C ASP A 82 7.49 -13.41 10.23
N GLN A 83 7.21 -13.61 11.52
CA GLN A 83 6.41 -14.73 11.98
C GLN A 83 4.98 -14.65 11.46
N TYR A 84 4.39 -13.46 11.50
CA TYR A 84 3.04 -13.21 10.99
C TYR A 84 2.94 -13.52 9.48
N ILE A 85 3.91 -13.06 8.70
CA ILE A 85 3.93 -13.27 7.24
C ILE A 85 4.14 -14.76 6.92
N LYS A 86 5.13 -15.41 7.56
CA LYS A 86 5.41 -16.85 7.36
C LYS A 86 4.21 -17.71 7.73
N ASP A 87 3.53 -17.42 8.84
CA ASP A 87 2.33 -18.16 9.24
C ASP A 87 1.16 -17.93 8.27
N THR A 88 1.05 -16.73 7.70
CA THR A 88 0.03 -16.41 6.70
C THR A 88 0.27 -17.16 5.40
N ILE A 89 1.52 -17.19 4.92
CA ILE A 89 1.93 -17.99 3.76
C ILE A 89 1.70 -19.48 4.01
N ALA A 90 2.02 -19.98 5.22
CA ALA A 90 1.79 -21.38 5.56
C ALA A 90 0.32 -21.77 5.52
N ARG A 91 -0.59 -20.93 6.05
CA ARG A 91 -2.05 -21.14 5.95
C ARG A 91 -2.52 -21.11 4.50
N PHE A 92 -2.05 -20.15 3.71
CA PHE A 92 -2.35 -20.07 2.29
C PHE A 92 -1.92 -21.34 1.54
N ASN A 93 -0.69 -21.81 1.73
CA ASN A 93 -0.20 -23.03 1.08
C ASN A 93 -0.91 -24.30 1.56
N GLN A 94 -1.43 -24.32 2.80
CA GLN A 94 -2.28 -25.41 3.28
C GLN A 94 -3.63 -25.43 2.54
N ALA A 95 -4.21 -24.25 2.31
CA ALA A 95 -5.44 -24.11 1.51
C ALA A 95 -5.18 -24.40 0.02
N TYR A 96 -4.00 -24.07 -0.50
CA TYR A 96 -3.63 -24.21 -1.90
C TYR A 96 -2.39 -25.08 -2.08
N PRO A 97 -2.49 -26.41 -1.85
CA PRO A 97 -1.37 -27.32 -1.99
C PRO A 97 -0.80 -27.29 -3.41
N GLY A 98 0.54 -27.19 -3.49
CA GLY A 98 1.27 -27.08 -4.75
C GLY A 98 1.57 -25.65 -5.19
N VAL A 99 0.97 -24.64 -4.56
CA VAL A 99 1.35 -23.24 -4.78
C VAL A 99 2.56 -22.89 -3.91
N THR A 100 3.51 -22.14 -4.46
CA THR A 100 4.67 -21.59 -3.74
C THR A 100 4.56 -20.08 -3.68
N VAL A 101 4.76 -19.50 -2.48
CA VAL A 101 4.85 -18.05 -2.31
C VAL A 101 6.29 -17.68 -1.97
N ASN A 102 6.92 -16.93 -2.87
CA ASN A 102 8.28 -16.42 -2.74
C ASN A 102 8.22 -15.01 -2.13
N TRP A 103 8.42 -14.93 -0.82
CA TRP A 103 8.37 -13.66 -0.09
C TRP A 103 9.75 -13.00 0.01
N GLU A 104 9.81 -11.73 -0.35
CA GLU A 104 10.96 -10.85 -0.17
C GLU A 104 10.53 -9.56 0.55
N ASP A 105 11.30 -9.13 1.54
CA ASP A 105 11.10 -7.83 2.18
C ASP A 105 12.19 -6.86 1.73
N HIS A 106 11.78 -5.69 1.29
CA HIS A 106 12.65 -4.61 0.88
C HIS A 106 12.46 -3.43 1.83
N GLN A 107 13.54 -2.70 2.04
CA GLN A 107 13.57 -1.57 2.96
C GLN A 107 13.77 -0.27 2.15
N ALA A 108 14.86 0.45 2.39
CA ALA A 108 15.11 1.75 1.76
C ALA A 108 15.10 1.75 0.22
N THR A 109 15.41 0.63 -0.44
CA THR A 109 15.51 0.53 -1.90
C THR A 109 14.23 0.09 -2.60
N PHE A 110 13.16 -0.19 -1.85
CA PHE A 110 11.95 -0.84 -2.39
C PHE A 110 11.39 -0.18 -3.66
N GLN A 111 11.33 1.15 -3.69
CA GLN A 111 10.84 1.89 -4.85
C GLN A 111 11.70 1.72 -6.11
N ASP A 112 13.03 1.77 -5.94
CA ASP A 112 13.96 1.63 -7.06
C ASP A 112 13.99 0.17 -7.55
N ASP A 113 13.96 -0.79 -6.61
CA ASP A 113 13.87 -2.22 -6.91
C ASP A 113 12.59 -2.54 -7.69
N LEU A 114 11.45 -2.00 -7.24
CA LEU A 114 10.16 -2.22 -7.88
C LEU A 114 10.11 -1.60 -9.28
N LYS A 115 10.60 -0.37 -9.47
CA LYS A 115 10.71 0.27 -10.79
C LYS A 115 11.60 -0.54 -11.74
N ALA A 116 12.74 -1.03 -11.25
CA ALA A 116 13.64 -1.87 -12.03
C ALA A 116 12.97 -3.19 -12.42
N SER A 117 12.21 -3.81 -11.51
CA SER A 117 11.50 -5.07 -11.77
C SER A 117 10.39 -4.92 -12.82
N PHE A 118 9.61 -3.84 -12.76
CA PHE A 118 8.63 -3.52 -13.79
C PHE A 118 9.30 -3.29 -15.15
N ALA A 119 10.40 -2.54 -15.19
CA ALA A 119 11.15 -2.27 -16.43
C ALA A 119 11.78 -3.54 -17.03
N ALA A 120 12.19 -4.50 -16.18
CA ALA A 120 12.76 -5.77 -16.60
C ALA A 120 11.70 -6.84 -16.93
N GLY A 121 10.42 -6.59 -16.63
CA GLY A 121 9.32 -7.53 -16.86
C GLY A 121 9.29 -8.69 -15.87
N ASN A 122 9.83 -8.51 -14.66
CA ASN A 122 9.89 -9.51 -13.59
C ASN A 122 9.42 -8.95 -12.24
N ALA A 123 8.46 -8.01 -12.26
CA ALA A 123 7.81 -7.53 -11.05
C ALA A 123 7.11 -8.68 -10.31
N PRO A 124 7.03 -8.63 -8.97
CA PRO A 124 6.28 -9.61 -8.18
C PRO A 124 4.78 -9.52 -8.47
N ASP A 125 4.05 -10.60 -8.22
CA ASP A 125 2.60 -10.70 -8.44
C ASP A 125 1.79 -9.92 -7.38
N VAL A 126 2.29 -9.88 -6.14
CA VAL A 126 1.66 -9.21 -5.01
C VAL A 126 2.65 -8.24 -4.37
N ILE A 127 2.22 -7.00 -4.17
CA ILE A 127 3.08 -5.92 -3.68
C ILE A 127 2.39 -5.20 -2.52
N ASN A 128 3.10 -5.07 -1.39
CA ASN A 128 2.71 -4.17 -0.31
C ASN A 128 3.05 -2.72 -0.68
N LEU A 129 2.15 -2.06 -1.39
CA LEU A 129 2.30 -0.65 -1.73
C LEU A 129 1.74 0.25 -0.63
N SER A 130 2.42 1.36 -0.42
CA SER A 130 1.94 2.39 0.50
C SER A 130 1.14 3.47 -0.23
N VAL A 131 0.06 3.89 0.41
CA VAL A 131 -0.87 4.89 -0.13
C VAL A 131 -0.43 6.30 0.25
N SER A 132 0.05 6.48 1.49
CA SER A 132 0.50 7.79 2.00
C SER A 132 1.64 8.37 1.15
N GLU A 133 2.46 7.51 0.57
CA GLU A 133 3.59 7.85 -0.30
C GLU A 133 3.17 7.97 -1.79
N GLY A 134 1.89 7.75 -2.09
CA GLY A 134 1.31 7.92 -3.42
C GLY A 134 1.61 6.79 -4.42
N TRP A 135 2.23 5.69 -3.99
CA TRP A 135 2.75 4.67 -4.91
C TRP A 135 1.65 3.94 -5.67
N VAL A 136 0.52 3.67 -5.01
CA VAL A 136 -0.62 3.01 -5.64
C VAL A 136 -1.15 3.86 -6.79
N SER A 137 -1.30 5.17 -6.57
CA SER A 137 -1.72 6.11 -7.61
C SER A 137 -0.73 6.17 -8.77
N ASP A 138 0.58 6.19 -8.48
CA ASP A 138 1.62 6.24 -9.49
C ASP A 138 1.55 5.01 -10.42
N TYR A 139 1.60 3.81 -9.84
CA TYR A 139 1.58 2.57 -10.62
C TYR A 139 0.23 2.31 -11.30
N ALA A 140 -0.91 2.64 -10.66
CA ALA A 140 -2.23 2.52 -11.27
C ALA A 140 -2.37 3.43 -12.51
N SER A 141 -1.89 4.68 -12.43
CA SER A 141 -1.96 5.64 -13.55
C SER A 141 -1.13 5.21 -14.77
N GLN A 142 -0.10 4.38 -14.54
CA GLN A 142 0.74 3.79 -15.58
C GLN A 142 0.18 2.45 -16.12
N GLY A 143 -0.95 1.97 -15.59
CA GLY A 143 -1.56 0.71 -15.98
C GLY A 143 -0.79 -0.52 -15.48
N LEU A 144 0.02 -0.37 -14.42
CA LEU A 144 0.86 -1.43 -13.88
C LEU A 144 0.19 -2.26 -12.78
N LEU A 145 -1.00 -1.86 -12.32
CA LEU A 145 -1.77 -2.55 -11.29
C LEU A 145 -3.08 -3.12 -11.86
N LEU A 146 -3.49 -4.27 -11.33
CA LEU A 146 -4.75 -4.92 -11.70
C LEU A 146 -5.94 -4.15 -11.10
N PRO A 147 -6.93 -3.70 -11.91
CA PRO A 147 -8.17 -3.15 -11.38
C PRO A 147 -8.98 -4.26 -10.70
N LEU A 148 -9.39 -4.03 -9.45
CA LEU A 148 -9.98 -5.06 -8.59
C LEU A 148 -11.50 -5.10 -8.61
N ASP A 149 -12.18 -4.05 -9.07
CA ASP A 149 -13.63 -3.92 -8.89
C ASP A 149 -14.46 -5.02 -9.54
N GLU A 150 -14.03 -5.51 -10.70
CA GLU A 150 -14.66 -6.64 -11.40
C GLU A 150 -14.03 -8.00 -11.06
N GLN A 151 -12.85 -8.01 -10.43
CA GLN A 151 -12.08 -9.23 -10.14
C GLN A 151 -12.37 -9.80 -8.76
N VAL A 152 -12.86 -8.96 -7.84
CA VAL A 152 -13.05 -9.32 -6.43
C VAL A 152 -14.54 -9.50 -6.13
N PRO A 153 -14.97 -10.68 -5.63
CA PRO A 153 -16.36 -10.91 -5.23
C PRO A 153 -16.81 -9.94 -4.14
N GLN A 154 -18.09 -9.54 -4.17
CA GLN A 154 -18.64 -8.64 -3.15
C GLN A 154 -18.47 -9.18 -1.72
N SER A 155 -18.55 -10.50 -1.54
CA SER A 155 -18.33 -11.14 -0.23
C SER A 155 -16.94 -10.91 0.36
N VAL A 156 -15.92 -10.66 -0.48
CA VAL A 156 -14.57 -10.29 -0.02
C VAL A 156 -14.53 -8.81 0.34
N LYS A 157 -15.16 -7.94 -0.48
CA LYS A 157 -15.25 -6.50 -0.21
C LYS A 157 -15.99 -6.22 1.11
N ASP A 158 -17.02 -7.00 1.40
CA ASP A 158 -17.84 -6.90 2.62
C ASP A 158 -17.09 -7.30 3.90
N LEU A 159 -15.88 -7.87 3.80
CA LEU A 159 -15.03 -8.14 4.97
C LEU A 159 -14.41 -6.85 5.54
N TYR A 160 -14.37 -5.77 4.76
CA TYR A 160 -13.76 -4.50 5.15
C TYR A 160 -14.77 -3.56 5.79
N PHE A 161 -14.29 -2.66 6.66
CA PHE A 161 -15.13 -1.61 7.22
C PHE A 161 -15.76 -0.76 6.11
N PRO A 162 -17.03 -0.33 6.26
CA PRO A 162 -17.66 0.57 5.31
C PRO A 162 -16.81 1.83 5.12
N GLY A 163 -16.34 2.07 3.90
CA GLY A 163 -15.45 3.19 3.56
C GLY A 163 -14.07 2.75 3.09
N LEU A 164 -13.41 1.79 3.76
CA LEU A 164 -12.02 1.43 3.46
C LEU A 164 -11.79 0.94 2.03
N TRP A 165 -12.75 0.20 1.46
CA TRP A 165 -12.67 -0.25 0.06
C TRP A 165 -12.81 0.91 -0.95
N ASN A 166 -13.44 2.01 -0.56
CA ASN A 166 -13.76 3.14 -1.45
C ASN A 166 -12.94 4.41 -1.14
N GLU A 167 -12.09 4.38 -0.11
CA GLU A 167 -11.34 5.56 0.35
C GLU A 167 -10.17 5.93 -0.57
N GLN A 168 -9.73 5.03 -1.45
CA GLN A 168 -8.49 5.17 -2.21
C GLN A 168 -8.67 4.79 -3.68
N LEU A 169 -9.80 5.21 -4.26
CA LEU A 169 -10.09 5.01 -5.68
C LEU A 169 -9.20 5.92 -6.53
N ILE A 170 -8.61 5.36 -7.57
CA ILE A 170 -7.92 6.11 -8.62
C ILE A 170 -8.87 6.19 -9.81
N ASP A 171 -9.31 7.40 -10.15
CA ASP A 171 -10.33 7.64 -11.20
C ASP A 171 -11.61 6.79 -11.02
N GLY A 172 -11.99 6.55 -9.76
CA GLY A 172 -13.18 5.76 -9.42
C GLY A 172 -12.97 4.24 -9.41
N VAL A 173 -11.75 3.75 -9.59
CA VAL A 173 -11.40 2.33 -9.62
C VAL A 173 -10.50 1.94 -8.45
N ASN A 174 -10.76 0.78 -7.85
CA ASN A 174 -9.93 0.21 -6.79
C ASN A 174 -8.79 -0.67 -7.36
N TYR A 175 -7.57 -0.48 -6.86
CA TYR A 175 -6.35 -1.21 -7.25
C TYR A 175 -5.63 -1.93 -6.10
N GLN A 176 -6.22 -1.97 -4.90
CA GLN A 176 -5.56 -2.54 -3.72
C GLN A 176 -6.52 -3.14 -2.70
N PHE A 177 -6.01 -4.10 -1.94
CA PHE A 177 -6.66 -4.59 -0.73
C PHE A 177 -6.16 -3.79 0.48
N PRO A 178 -7.04 -3.23 1.33
CA PRO A 178 -6.62 -2.72 2.62
C PRO A 178 -5.98 -3.86 3.44
N TRP A 179 -4.70 -3.75 3.79
CA TRP A 179 -4.02 -4.78 4.59
C TRP A 179 -3.90 -4.38 6.06
N TYR A 180 -3.34 -3.21 6.31
CA TYR A 180 -3.27 -2.60 7.62
C TYR A 180 -3.55 -1.11 7.48
N GLN A 181 -4.15 -0.53 8.51
CA GLN A 181 -4.45 0.89 8.59
C GLN A 181 -4.04 1.40 9.96
N GLY A 182 -3.37 2.55 9.96
CA GLY A 182 -3.10 3.31 11.18
C GLY A 182 -4.28 4.24 11.48
N ILE A 183 -4.68 4.31 12.74
CA ILE A 183 -5.53 5.40 13.23
C ILE A 183 -4.72 6.29 14.13
N ASN A 184 -4.94 7.59 14.00
CA ASN A 184 -4.31 8.58 14.84
C ASN A 184 -5.12 8.74 16.12
N VAL A 185 -4.46 8.63 17.26
CA VAL A 185 -5.08 8.78 18.59
C VAL A 185 -4.20 9.66 19.47
N TYR A 186 -4.83 10.37 20.40
CA TYR A 186 -4.11 10.98 21.50
C TYR A 186 -3.90 9.96 22.62
N LEU A 187 -2.69 9.93 23.17
CA LEU A 187 -2.34 9.09 24.31
C LEU A 187 -2.31 9.95 25.58
N ILE A 188 -2.98 9.46 26.64
CA ILE A 188 -3.03 10.14 27.93
C ILE A 188 -2.25 9.32 28.95
N ASN A 189 -1.28 9.95 29.61
CA ASN A 189 -0.60 9.34 30.75
C ASN A 189 -1.40 9.62 32.02
N HIS A 190 -2.09 8.59 32.52
CA HIS A 190 -2.96 8.71 33.70
C HIS A 190 -2.20 9.15 34.96
N GLN A 191 -0.93 8.75 35.12
CA GLN A 191 -0.14 9.14 36.30
C GLN A 191 0.15 10.65 36.32
N ILE A 192 0.32 11.26 35.15
CA ILE A 192 0.46 12.70 35.00
C ILE A 192 -0.90 13.36 35.25
N PHE A 193 -1.98 12.85 34.65
CA PHE A 193 -3.33 13.41 34.83
C PHE A 193 -3.77 13.41 36.30
N ASP A 194 -3.51 12.33 37.06
CA ASP A 194 -3.86 12.24 38.48
C ASP A 194 -3.19 13.34 39.33
N GLN A 195 -1.97 13.78 38.97
CA GLN A 195 -1.28 14.87 39.67
C GLN A 195 -1.88 16.24 39.37
N THR A 196 -2.52 16.38 38.20
CA THR A 196 -3.18 17.63 37.81
C THR A 196 -4.58 17.78 38.40
N GLY A 197 -5.23 16.66 38.75
CA GLY A 197 -6.65 16.61 39.08
C GLY A 197 -7.58 16.75 37.86
N LEU A 198 -7.04 16.66 36.65
CA LEU A 198 -7.81 16.54 35.40
C LEU A 198 -8.33 15.10 35.24
N THR A 199 -9.43 14.99 34.51
CA THR A 199 -10.05 13.73 34.11
C THR A 199 -10.00 13.58 32.58
N ILE A 200 -10.35 12.40 32.07
CA ILE A 200 -10.45 12.15 30.63
C ILE A 200 -11.50 13.09 29.99
N ASP A 201 -12.55 13.46 30.72
CA ASP A 201 -13.59 14.38 30.24
C ASP A 201 -13.07 15.81 30.05
N ASP A 202 -11.95 16.16 30.69
CA ASP A 202 -11.25 17.44 30.53
C ASP A 202 -10.29 17.43 29.32
N PHE A 203 -10.13 16.29 28.63
CA PHE A 203 -9.28 16.22 27.46
C PHE A 203 -9.88 17.04 26.30
N PRO A 204 -9.08 17.89 25.62
CA PRO A 204 -9.50 18.71 24.49
C PRO A 204 -10.31 17.97 23.43
N LYS A 205 -11.44 18.55 23.03
CA LYS A 205 -12.26 18.02 21.92
C LYS A 205 -11.84 18.59 20.57
N ASN A 206 -11.03 19.63 20.59
CA ASN A 206 -10.47 20.28 19.43
C ASN A 206 -9.06 20.77 19.76
N TRP A 207 -8.27 20.99 18.71
CA TRP A 207 -6.87 21.40 18.86
C TRP A 207 -6.72 22.77 19.53
N THR A 208 -7.71 23.67 19.47
CA THR A 208 -7.61 25.02 20.06
C THR A 208 -7.55 25.02 21.58
N GLU A 209 -7.97 23.94 22.22
CA GLU A 209 -7.93 23.75 23.68
C GLU A 209 -6.60 23.14 24.18
N LEU A 210 -5.77 22.57 23.29
CA LEU A 210 -4.48 21.95 23.63
C LEU A 210 -3.51 22.89 24.37
N PRO A 211 -3.36 24.19 24.04
CA PRO A 211 -2.42 25.06 24.73
C PRO A 211 -2.76 25.21 26.22
N ALA A 212 -4.04 25.30 26.55
CA ALA A 212 -4.50 25.43 27.94
C ALA A 212 -4.26 24.13 28.73
N LEU A 213 -4.52 22.96 28.11
CA LEU A 213 -4.19 21.67 28.71
C LEU A 213 -2.69 21.57 29.01
N CYS A 214 -1.83 21.85 28.02
CA CYS A 214 -0.39 21.70 28.17
C CYS A 214 0.23 22.72 29.14
N ALA A 215 -0.31 23.94 29.19
CA ALA A 215 0.04 24.90 30.23
C ALA A 215 -0.31 24.38 31.63
N THR A 216 -1.51 23.80 31.80
CA THR A 216 -1.96 23.24 33.08
C THR A 216 -1.10 22.06 33.54
N ILE A 217 -0.78 21.13 32.63
CA ILE A 217 0.09 19.99 32.93
C ILE A 217 1.45 20.50 33.39
N LYS A 218 2.07 21.41 32.62
CA LYS A 218 3.37 21.99 32.98
C LYS A 218 3.34 22.70 34.33
N GLU A 219 2.31 23.50 34.62
CA GLU A 219 2.19 24.22 35.88
C GLU A 219 2.11 23.27 37.08
N LYS A 220 1.35 22.18 36.95
CA LYS A 220 1.06 21.27 38.08
C LYS A 220 2.09 20.16 38.26
N THR A 221 2.73 19.70 37.20
CA THR A 221 3.64 18.54 37.25
C THR A 221 5.07 18.85 36.82
N GLY A 222 5.29 19.97 36.12
CA GLY A 222 6.57 20.27 35.47
C GLY A 222 6.82 19.46 34.19
N THR A 223 5.90 18.58 33.80
CA THR A 223 6.00 17.76 32.59
C THR A 223 5.53 18.54 31.36
N LEU A 224 6.12 18.25 30.20
CA LEU A 224 5.73 18.84 28.93
C LEU A 224 4.78 17.89 28.20
N CYS A 225 3.81 18.44 27.46
CA CYS A 225 3.10 17.66 26.45
C CYS A 225 4.06 17.27 25.32
N ASP A 226 3.80 16.15 24.65
CA ASP A 226 4.41 15.91 23.35
C ASP A 226 3.68 16.73 22.26
N ILE A 227 4.44 17.22 21.27
CA ILE A 227 3.86 17.89 20.11
C ILE A 227 3.65 16.85 19.01
N ARG A 228 2.40 16.59 18.66
CA ARG A 228 2.11 15.69 17.54
C ARG A 228 2.27 16.41 16.21
N LEU A 229 3.37 17.12 15.96
CA LEU A 229 3.68 17.82 14.70
C LEU A 229 5.04 17.38 14.21
N THR A 230 5.09 16.66 13.08
CA THR A 230 6.35 16.33 12.39
C THR A 230 6.49 17.27 11.18
N VAL A 231 7.73 17.60 10.80
CA VAL A 231 7.97 18.44 9.62
C VAL A 231 7.57 17.75 8.31
N ASN A 232 7.58 16.42 8.29
CA ASN A 232 7.28 15.62 7.10
C ASN A 232 5.77 15.50 6.83
N ASP A 233 4.91 15.59 7.86
CA ASP A 233 3.46 15.39 7.72
C ASP A 233 2.63 16.67 7.91
N LEU A 234 3.27 17.85 7.88
CA LEU A 234 2.66 19.13 8.23
C LEU A 234 1.31 19.37 7.51
N ILE A 235 1.26 19.17 6.19
CA ILE A 235 0.05 19.40 5.39
C ILE A 235 -1.05 18.40 5.77
N SER A 236 -0.70 17.13 5.97
CA SER A 236 -1.65 16.09 6.38
C SER A 236 -2.26 16.39 7.74
N GLN A 237 -1.47 16.94 8.67
CA GLN A 237 -1.96 17.32 9.98
C GLN A 237 -2.79 18.60 9.97
N MET A 238 -2.43 19.58 9.15
CA MET A 238 -3.28 20.76 8.90
C MET A 238 -4.67 20.35 8.42
N VAL A 239 -4.76 19.33 7.55
CA VAL A 239 -6.04 18.78 7.09
C VAL A 239 -6.78 18.10 8.25
N TYR A 240 -6.11 17.18 8.96
CA TYR A 240 -6.75 16.33 9.96
C TYR A 240 -7.19 17.09 11.23
N GLU A 241 -6.34 17.96 11.75
CA GLU A 241 -6.59 18.70 12.99
C GLU A 241 -7.12 20.11 12.71
N GLY A 242 -6.48 20.82 11.76
CA GLY A 242 -6.79 22.21 11.45
C GLY A 242 -7.98 22.40 10.51
N ASN A 243 -8.53 21.31 9.95
CA ASN A 243 -9.58 21.35 8.92
C ASN A 243 -9.20 22.24 7.70
N VAL A 244 -7.89 22.30 7.41
CA VAL A 244 -7.35 23.06 6.28
C VAL A 244 -7.61 22.32 4.99
N LYS A 245 -8.09 23.03 3.98
CA LYS A 245 -8.10 22.54 2.59
C LYS A 245 -6.77 22.91 1.94
N PRO A 246 -5.92 21.95 1.55
CA PRO A 246 -4.61 22.25 0.98
C PRO A 246 -4.67 22.60 -0.52
N ILE A 247 -5.76 22.22 -1.19
CA ILE A 247 -6.03 22.46 -2.62
C ILE A 247 -7.46 22.99 -2.74
N SER A 248 -7.70 23.89 -3.71
CA SER A 248 -9.03 24.40 -4.04
C SER A 248 -9.98 23.30 -4.50
N ASP A 249 -11.28 23.51 -4.35
CA ASP A 249 -12.31 22.50 -4.71
C ASP A 249 -12.28 22.10 -6.20
N ASP A 250 -11.72 22.96 -7.07
CA ASP A 250 -11.52 22.68 -8.50
C ASP A 250 -10.17 22.01 -8.84
N GLY A 251 -9.32 21.78 -7.83
CA GLY A 251 -8.02 21.14 -8.00
C GLY A 251 -6.94 22.00 -8.64
N THR A 252 -7.19 23.29 -8.91
CA THR A 252 -6.31 24.13 -9.75
C THR A 252 -5.33 25.01 -8.98
N SER A 253 -5.50 25.17 -7.67
CA SER A 253 -4.64 26.02 -6.85
C SER A 253 -4.40 25.45 -5.47
N PHE A 254 -3.24 25.75 -4.90
CA PHE A 254 -2.93 25.44 -3.51
C PHE A 254 -3.55 26.47 -2.57
N THR A 255 -4.09 26.00 -1.45
CA THR A 255 -4.77 26.81 -0.42
C THR A 255 -4.27 26.52 0.99
N PHE A 256 -3.18 25.75 1.12
CA PHE A 256 -2.58 25.38 2.41
C PHE A 256 -2.00 26.57 3.18
N ASP A 257 -1.81 27.73 2.55
CA ASP A 257 -1.34 28.97 3.16
C ASP A 257 -2.48 29.91 3.61
N SER A 258 -3.71 29.38 3.69
CA SER A 258 -4.87 30.11 4.20
C SER A 258 -4.65 30.69 5.60
N ALA A 259 -5.40 31.74 5.94
CA ALA A 259 -5.35 32.36 7.27
C ALA A 259 -5.62 31.35 8.40
N ASP A 260 -6.52 30.38 8.17
CA ASP A 260 -6.83 29.32 9.14
C ASP A 260 -5.64 28.36 9.33
N ALA A 261 -4.94 28.01 8.24
CA ALA A 261 -3.74 27.18 8.31
C ALA A 261 -2.59 27.88 9.04
N VAL A 262 -2.41 29.19 8.78
CA VAL A 262 -1.42 30.02 9.48
C VAL A 262 -1.76 30.12 10.96
N ALA A 263 -3.02 30.35 11.32
CA ALA A 263 -3.46 30.42 12.71
C ALA A 263 -3.26 29.08 13.45
N TRP A 264 -3.57 27.97 12.79
CA TRP A 264 -3.32 26.62 13.31
C TRP A 264 -1.84 26.38 13.61
N LEU A 265 -0.96 26.68 12.65
CA LEU A 265 0.48 26.50 12.83
C LEU A 265 1.03 27.46 13.90
N GLN A 266 0.52 28.69 13.94
CA GLN A 266 0.95 29.69 14.92
C GLN A 266 0.69 29.23 16.35
N GLN A 267 -0.40 28.52 16.61
CA GLN A 267 -0.67 27.97 17.95
C GLN A 267 0.41 26.98 18.40
N TYR A 268 0.85 26.08 17.51
CA TYR A 268 1.95 25.16 17.80
C TYR A 268 3.28 25.90 18.01
N VAL A 269 3.55 26.93 17.22
CA VAL A 269 4.71 27.81 17.42
C VAL A 269 4.67 28.45 18.81
N ASP A 270 3.52 28.98 19.22
CA ASP A 270 3.35 29.64 20.51
C ASP A 270 3.56 28.65 21.68
N MET A 271 3.07 27.41 21.56
CA MET A 271 3.30 26.35 22.56
C MET A 271 4.80 26.01 22.69
N VAL A 272 5.53 25.93 21.58
CA VAL A 272 6.99 25.71 21.59
C VAL A 272 7.70 26.89 22.26
N MET A 273 7.32 28.13 21.93
CA MET A 273 7.92 29.34 22.49
C MET A 273 7.61 29.53 23.99
N ALA A 274 6.42 29.11 24.43
CA ALA A 274 6.05 29.04 25.84
C ALA A 274 6.73 27.88 26.60
N GLY A 275 7.36 26.96 25.86
CA GLY A 275 7.98 25.75 26.37
C GLY A 275 6.98 24.85 27.09
N THR A 276 5.74 24.77 26.60
CA THR A 276 4.68 23.88 27.14
C THR A 276 4.66 22.52 26.46
N VAL A 277 5.43 22.36 25.39
CA VAL A 277 5.60 21.12 24.64
C VAL A 277 7.07 20.75 24.51
N ASP A 278 7.33 19.45 24.46
CA ASP A 278 8.61 18.92 24.01
C ASP A 278 8.73 19.12 22.49
N LYS A 279 9.93 19.49 22.02
CA LYS A 279 10.19 19.80 20.60
C LYS A 279 11.10 18.77 19.92
N THR A 280 11.45 17.68 20.61
CA THR A 280 12.40 16.68 20.12
C THR A 280 11.88 16.02 18.84
N VAL A 281 10.58 15.75 18.78
CA VAL A 281 9.89 15.19 17.61
C VAL A 281 9.94 16.10 16.37
N LEU A 282 10.15 17.42 16.52
CA LEU A 282 10.29 18.34 15.38
C LEU A 282 11.65 18.22 14.67
N VAL A 283 12.64 17.62 15.32
CA VAL A 283 14.04 17.61 14.84
C VAL A 283 14.62 16.20 14.73
N THR A 284 13.83 15.17 15.00
CA THR A 284 14.24 13.77 14.92
C THR A 284 13.95 13.17 13.55
N ASP A 285 14.73 12.15 13.19
CA ASP A 285 14.49 11.26 12.05
C ASP A 285 13.91 9.90 12.48
N GLN A 286 13.66 9.69 13.78
CA GLN A 286 13.12 8.44 14.31
C GLN A 286 11.63 8.55 14.57
N ASP A 287 10.84 7.71 13.92
CA ASP A 287 9.37 7.73 14.01
C ASP A 287 8.83 7.39 15.42
N ARG A 288 9.67 6.81 16.29
CA ARG A 288 9.27 6.35 17.63
C ARG A 288 9.51 7.34 18.76
N VAL A 289 10.19 8.46 18.52
CA VAL A 289 10.57 9.38 19.61
C VAL A 289 9.38 9.82 20.46
N GLY A 290 8.24 10.16 19.85
CA GLY A 290 7.06 10.58 20.62
C GLY A 290 6.54 9.47 21.55
N LEU A 291 6.54 8.22 21.07
CA LEU A 291 6.15 7.06 21.89
C LEU A 291 7.19 6.76 22.99
N ASP A 292 8.48 6.89 22.67
CA ASP A 292 9.56 6.68 23.64
C ASP A 292 9.54 7.74 24.74
N LEU A 293 9.28 9.00 24.39
CA LEU A 293 9.05 10.09 25.34
C LEU A 293 7.85 9.76 26.23
N PHE A 294 6.70 9.43 25.63
CA PHE A 294 5.49 9.10 26.37
C PHE A 294 5.69 7.93 27.36
N THR A 295 6.40 6.88 26.94
CA THR A 295 6.64 5.69 27.78
C THR A 295 7.66 5.92 28.88
N SER A 296 8.49 6.96 28.76
CA SER A 296 9.50 7.33 29.78
C SER A 296 8.92 8.08 30.99
N GLY A 297 7.68 8.58 30.89
CA GLY A 297 6.99 9.36 31.93
C GLY A 297 7.04 10.86 31.66
#